data_AF-A0A1J6IUG8-F1
#
_entry.id   AF-A0A1J6IUG8-F1
#
_cell.length_a   1.000
_cell.length_b   1.000
_cell.length_c   1.000
_cell.angle_alpha   90.00
_cell.angle_beta   90.00
_cell.angle_gamma   90.00
#
_symmetry.space_group_name_H-M   'P 1'
#
loop_
_entity.id
_entity.type
_entity.pdbx_description
1 polymer ?
#
loop_
_entity_poly.entity_id
_entity_poly.type
_entity_poly.pdbx_seq_one_letter_code
_entity_poly.pdbx_strand_id
1 'polypeptide(L)'
;MPFHSFTHIMLHKEAGKGQFEIGLAYTDCFRAADTLIYTREVIRKVGRKYGFHPTFLPKYSLDEWGCGSHVHISLSKNGINVFKASDGSSQYGISKIGEAFMSGVLDHLPAILAFTAPHPTSYERLYSKDWNGRVVSWQKENNYAKISTCRLPGADVVGHFVCPAFDACANPYLGLASILTAGIDGLRKDSSLPAPVDRESRVNQEDYRRLPDCLTDSLNALEEDTLFKDMMGENLMVCIKAIRKVRFKLWFLQYTRCIEFLFLLKNWLLQKRFIRYNEIRMNWLISSLYNSSMQ
;
A
#
# COMPACT_ATOMS: atom_id res chain seq x y z
N MET A 1 -5.93 25.73 21.58
CA MET A 1 -6.21 25.07 20.29
C MET A 1 -7.53 24.34 20.44
N PRO A 2 -8.55 24.61 19.62
CA PRO A 2 -9.79 23.84 19.69
C PRO A 2 -9.47 22.39 19.30
N PHE A 3 -9.99 21.43 20.07
CA PHE A 3 -9.90 20.02 19.74
C PHE A 3 -10.43 19.83 18.32
N HIS A 4 -9.58 19.39 17.39
CA HIS A 4 -10.03 18.95 16.08
C HIS A 4 -10.82 17.65 16.28
N SER A 5 -12.15 17.78 16.40
CA SER A 5 -13.05 16.65 16.28
C SER A 5 -13.03 16.17 14.83
N PHE A 6 -12.64 14.93 14.61
CA PHE A 6 -12.81 14.26 13.31
C PHE A 6 -13.80 13.12 13.45
N THR A 7 -14.65 12.96 12.45
CA THR A 7 -15.64 11.89 12.41
C THR A 7 -15.00 10.66 11.81
N HIS A 8 -14.94 9.57 12.57
CA HIS A 8 -14.68 8.24 12.03
C HIS A 8 -16.01 7.62 11.63
N ILE A 9 -16.03 6.91 10.52
CA ILE A 9 -17.21 6.18 10.03
C ILE A 9 -17.24 4.78 10.64
N MET A 10 -16.07 4.18 10.88
CA MET A 10 -15.97 2.78 11.29
C MET A 10 -14.66 2.52 12.05
N LEU A 11 -14.68 1.57 12.98
CA LEU A 11 -13.50 0.91 13.54
C LEU A 11 -13.77 -0.59 13.60
N HIS A 12 -12.92 -1.41 13.01
CA HIS A 12 -13.05 -2.87 13.10
C HIS A 12 -11.70 -3.58 13.07
N LYS A 13 -11.74 -4.86 13.47
CA LYS A 13 -10.61 -5.78 13.31
C LYS A 13 -10.49 -6.17 11.84
N GLU A 14 -9.25 -6.23 11.38
CA GLU A 14 -8.88 -6.65 10.03
C GLU A 14 -8.39 -8.10 9.99
N ALA A 15 -8.08 -8.60 8.79
CA ALA A 15 -7.70 -10.00 8.57
C ALA A 15 -6.39 -10.43 9.28
N GLY A 16 -5.46 -9.50 9.51
CA GLY A 16 -4.17 -9.74 10.18
C GLY A 16 -4.25 -9.80 11.70
N LYS A 17 -3.26 -10.46 12.32
CA LYS A 17 -3.17 -10.52 13.78
C LYS A 17 -2.86 -9.13 14.36
N GLY A 18 -3.74 -8.65 15.25
CA GLY A 18 -3.61 -7.31 15.83
C GLY A 18 -3.76 -6.18 14.81
N GLN A 19 -4.33 -6.47 13.63
CA GLN A 19 -4.61 -5.47 12.60
C GLN A 19 -6.01 -4.87 12.82
N PHE A 20 -6.10 -3.56 12.69
CA PHE A 20 -7.34 -2.81 12.82
C PHE A 20 -7.43 -1.75 11.72
N GLU A 21 -8.64 -1.45 11.29
CA GLU A 21 -8.95 -0.38 10.35
C GLU A 21 -9.84 0.67 11.03
N ILE A 22 -9.52 1.94 10.80
CA ILE A 22 -10.35 3.08 11.16
C ILE A 22 -10.73 3.80 9.87
N GLY A 23 -12.01 3.71 9.50
CA GLY A 23 -12.58 4.44 8.38
C GLY A 23 -12.80 5.90 8.74
N LEU A 24 -12.28 6.82 7.94
CA LEU A 24 -12.41 8.25 8.14
C LEU A 24 -13.52 8.83 7.26
N ALA A 25 -14.23 9.85 7.75
CA ALA A 25 -15.22 10.54 6.94
C ALA A 25 -14.60 11.18 5.70
N TYR A 26 -15.29 11.08 4.55
CA TYR A 26 -14.84 11.75 3.33
C TYR A 26 -14.96 13.27 3.48
N THR A 27 -14.01 13.98 2.88
CA THR A 27 -13.95 15.44 2.87
C THR A 27 -13.07 15.88 1.68
N ASP A 28 -12.83 17.17 1.51
CA ASP A 28 -11.90 17.65 0.47
C ASP A 28 -10.47 17.13 0.69
N CYS A 29 -9.68 17.07 -0.38
CA CYS A 29 -8.37 16.40 -0.37
C CYS A 29 -7.41 16.96 0.68
N PHE A 30 -7.44 18.27 0.95
CA PHE A 30 -6.56 18.89 1.94
C PHE A 30 -6.96 18.46 3.35
N ARG A 31 -8.24 18.60 3.71
CA ARG A 31 -8.74 18.17 5.02
C ARG A 31 -8.60 16.66 5.23
N ALA A 32 -8.73 15.87 4.18
CA ALA A 32 -8.55 14.42 4.24
C ALA A 32 -7.10 14.06 4.60
N ALA A 33 -6.12 14.72 3.98
CA ALA A 33 -4.71 14.54 4.28
C ALA A 33 -4.35 14.93 5.72
N ASP A 34 -4.83 16.10 6.18
CA ASP A 34 -4.68 16.54 7.57
C ASP A 34 -5.28 15.51 8.54
N THR A 35 -6.54 15.14 8.32
CA THR A 35 -7.26 14.20 9.20
C THR A 35 -6.53 12.87 9.30
N LEU A 36 -5.98 12.36 8.19
CA LEU A 36 -5.20 11.12 8.19
C LEU A 36 -3.92 11.25 9.02
N ILE A 37 -3.19 12.36 8.90
CA ILE A 37 -1.96 12.61 9.69
C ILE A 37 -2.31 12.69 11.18
N TYR A 38 -3.31 13.51 11.54
CA TYR A 38 -3.75 13.65 12.93
C TYR A 38 -4.20 12.31 13.51
N THR A 39 -4.99 11.55 12.77
CA THR A 39 -5.47 10.22 13.20
C THR A 39 -4.31 9.29 13.51
N ARG A 40 -3.28 9.22 12.64
CA ARG A 40 -2.10 8.37 12.85
C ARG A 40 -1.32 8.78 14.10
N GLU A 41 -1.17 10.08 14.35
CA GLU A 41 -0.50 10.58 15.54
C GLU A 41 -1.28 10.29 16.83
N VAL A 42 -2.61 10.43 16.79
CA VAL A 42 -3.49 10.04 17.90
C VAL A 42 -3.36 8.55 18.18
N ILE A 43 -3.44 7.70 17.16
CA ILE A 43 -3.27 6.24 17.30
C ILE A 43 -1.92 5.92 17.93
N ARG A 44 -0.82 6.49 17.44
CA ARG A 44 0.52 6.28 18.02
C ARG A 44 0.58 6.72 19.48
N LYS A 45 0.03 7.88 19.81
CA LYS A 45 0.03 8.42 21.18
C LYS A 45 -0.78 7.56 22.13
N VAL A 46 -1.99 7.16 21.73
CA VAL A 46 -2.87 6.28 22.52
C VAL A 46 -2.23 4.90 22.66
N GLY A 47 -1.76 4.28 21.58
CA GLY A 47 -1.11 2.98 21.63
C GLY A 47 0.08 2.96 22.58
N ARG A 48 0.98 3.95 22.49
CA ARG A 48 2.13 4.07 23.42
C ARG A 48 1.70 4.25 24.87
N LYS A 49 0.62 5.01 25.14
CA LYS A 49 0.08 5.17 26.49
C LYS A 49 -0.34 3.83 27.12
N TYR A 50 -0.82 2.89 26.30
CA TYR A 50 -1.26 1.57 26.75
C TYR A 50 -0.21 0.46 26.51
N GLY A 51 1.06 0.82 26.28
CA GLY A 51 2.15 -0.15 26.12
C GLY A 51 2.20 -0.85 24.75
N PHE A 52 1.42 -0.40 23.77
CA PHE A 52 1.47 -0.89 22.40
C PHE A 52 2.40 -0.05 21.51
N HIS A 53 2.87 -0.65 20.42
CA HIS A 53 3.62 0.04 19.38
C HIS A 53 2.86 -0.01 18.05
N PRO A 54 1.87 0.88 17.82
CA PRO A 54 1.17 0.93 16.55
C PRO A 54 2.14 1.22 15.40
N THR A 55 2.10 0.38 14.38
CA THR A 55 2.86 0.57 13.14
C THR A 55 1.92 0.70 11.97
N PHE A 56 2.34 1.49 10.99
CA PHE A 56 1.64 1.64 9.71
C PHE A 56 2.54 1.18 8.56
N LEU A 57 3.53 0.33 8.86
CA LEU A 57 4.39 -0.23 7.82
C LEU A 57 3.53 -1.09 6.87
N PRO A 58 3.67 -0.94 5.55
CA PRO A 58 2.81 -1.62 4.59
C PRO A 58 2.83 -3.15 4.73
N LYS A 59 3.99 -3.69 5.10
CA LYS A 59 4.20 -5.12 5.33
C LYS A 59 5.20 -5.28 6.47
N TYR A 60 4.71 -5.63 7.66
CA TYR A 60 5.56 -5.79 8.84
C TYR A 60 6.07 -7.24 9.01
N SER A 61 5.35 -8.20 8.47
CA SER A 61 5.73 -9.62 8.42
C SER A 61 5.34 -10.18 7.06
N LEU A 62 6.20 -11.04 6.48
CA LEU A 62 5.95 -11.67 5.19
C LEU A 62 4.73 -12.60 5.25
N ASP A 63 4.53 -13.26 6.39
CA ASP A 63 3.49 -14.27 6.59
C ASP A 63 2.11 -13.68 7.00
N GLU A 64 2.05 -12.40 7.34
CA GLU A 64 0.83 -11.73 7.82
C GLU A 64 0.21 -10.84 6.73
N TRP A 65 -1.03 -10.39 6.92
CA TRP A 65 -1.66 -9.45 5.99
C TRP A 65 -0.95 -8.08 6.03
N GLY A 66 -0.93 -7.40 4.87
CA GLY A 66 -0.35 -6.06 4.78
C GLY A 66 -1.33 -4.96 5.19
N CYS A 67 -0.81 -3.78 5.51
CA CYS A 67 -1.56 -2.60 5.90
C CYS A 67 -1.61 -1.58 4.76
N GLY A 68 -2.79 -1.36 4.19
CA GLY A 68 -3.06 -0.32 3.21
C GLY A 68 -3.58 0.96 3.84
N SER A 69 -3.81 1.97 3.00
CA SER A 69 -4.51 3.21 3.34
C SER A 69 -5.37 3.59 2.14
N HIS A 70 -6.34 2.73 1.81
CA HIS A 70 -7.17 2.86 0.60
C HIS A 70 -7.78 4.24 0.50
N VAL A 71 -7.72 4.84 -0.69
CA VAL A 71 -8.27 6.18 -0.93
C VAL A 71 -9.52 6.07 -1.78
N HIS A 72 -10.64 6.51 -1.23
CA HIS A 72 -11.92 6.61 -1.93
C HIS A 72 -12.04 8.01 -2.55
N ILE A 73 -12.27 8.09 -3.85
CA ILE A 73 -12.17 9.32 -4.63
C ILE A 73 -13.43 9.52 -5.48
N SER A 74 -14.04 10.68 -5.31
CA SER A 74 -15.11 11.19 -6.16
C SER A 74 -14.81 12.63 -6.55
N LEU A 75 -15.51 13.11 -7.58
CA LEU A 75 -15.49 14.49 -8.02
C LEU A 75 -16.87 15.10 -7.74
N SER A 76 -16.86 16.37 -7.35
CA SER A 76 -18.09 17.14 -7.14
C SER A 76 -18.02 18.46 -7.87
N LYS A 77 -19.15 18.85 -8.48
CA LYS A 77 -19.34 20.17 -9.10
C LYS A 77 -20.50 20.84 -8.37
N ASN A 78 -20.25 22.01 -7.77
CA ASN A 78 -21.25 22.75 -6.99
C ASN A 78 -21.93 21.90 -5.89
N GLY A 79 -21.15 21.07 -5.20
CA GLY A 79 -21.65 20.18 -4.15
C GLY A 79 -22.34 18.90 -4.64
N ILE A 80 -22.50 18.71 -5.95
CA ILE A 80 -23.12 17.52 -6.54
C ILE A 80 -22.04 16.57 -7.04
N ASN A 81 -22.10 15.31 -6.61
CA ASN A 81 -21.19 14.28 -7.08
C ASN A 81 -21.40 14.02 -8.58
N VAL A 82 -20.34 14.21 -9.38
CA VAL A 82 -20.36 14.05 -10.85
C VAL A 82 -19.76 12.73 -11.33
N PHE A 83 -19.37 11.82 -10.43
CA PHE A 83 -18.97 10.45 -10.79
C PHE A 83 -20.16 9.58 -11.21
N LYS A 84 -21.34 9.90 -10.69
CA LYS A 84 -22.60 9.21 -11.00
C LYS A 84 -23.01 9.47 -12.45
N ALA A 85 -23.27 8.41 -13.21
CA ALA A 85 -23.92 8.54 -14.51
C ALA A 85 -25.32 9.17 -14.36
N SER A 86 -25.60 10.20 -15.16
CA SER A 86 -26.89 10.89 -15.20
C SER A 86 -27.96 10.14 -16.00
N ASP A 87 -27.54 9.20 -16.86
CA ASP A 87 -28.39 8.42 -17.75
C ASP A 87 -28.03 6.92 -17.73
N GLY A 88 -28.96 6.08 -18.19
CA GLY A 88 -28.79 4.62 -18.26
C GLY A 88 -27.86 4.13 -19.37
N SER A 89 -27.19 5.03 -20.10
CA SER A 89 -26.29 4.68 -21.22
C SER A 89 -24.86 4.39 -20.79
N SER A 90 -24.49 4.64 -19.53
CA SER A 90 -23.16 4.27 -19.05
C SER A 90 -23.02 2.75 -18.92
N GLN A 91 -22.07 2.18 -19.66
CA GLN A 91 -21.74 0.74 -19.63
C GLN A 91 -21.41 0.25 -18.22
N TYR A 92 -20.81 1.11 -17.38
CA TYR A 92 -20.33 0.74 -16.05
C TYR A 92 -21.05 1.45 -14.90
N GLY A 93 -22.05 2.30 -15.20
CA GLY A 93 -22.73 3.15 -14.22
C GLY A 93 -21.89 4.34 -13.72
N ILE A 94 -20.87 4.72 -14.50
CA ILE A 94 -19.93 5.83 -14.26
C ILE A 94 -20.20 6.93 -15.30
N SER A 95 -20.20 8.19 -14.89
CA SER A 95 -20.30 9.29 -15.85
C SER A 95 -19.08 9.36 -16.77
N LYS A 96 -19.20 10.01 -17.94
CA LYS A 96 -18.04 10.29 -18.82
C LYS A 96 -16.90 11.01 -18.08
N ILE A 97 -17.24 11.94 -17.19
CA ILE A 97 -16.27 12.65 -16.34
C ILE A 97 -15.55 11.67 -15.41
N GLY A 98 -16.30 10.75 -14.78
CA GLY A 98 -15.73 9.73 -13.90
C GLY A 98 -14.85 8.74 -14.66
N GLU A 99 -15.26 8.32 -15.86
CA GLU A 99 -14.49 7.44 -16.73
C GLU A 99 -13.18 8.10 -17.18
N ALA A 100 -13.23 9.34 -17.68
CA ALA A 100 -12.04 10.06 -18.11
C ALA A 100 -11.07 10.33 -16.95
N PHE A 101 -11.57 10.73 -15.78
CA PHE A 101 -10.73 10.90 -14.61
C PHE A 101 -10.08 9.58 -14.18
N MET A 102 -10.85 8.49 -14.09
CA MET A 102 -10.32 7.19 -13.67
C MET A 102 -9.36 6.59 -14.70
N SER A 103 -9.60 6.83 -16.00
CA SER A 103 -8.72 6.44 -17.10
C SER A 103 -7.34 7.11 -16.97
N GLY A 104 -7.30 8.42 -16.72
CA GLY A 104 -6.02 9.11 -16.45
C GLY A 104 -5.29 8.56 -15.22
N VAL A 105 -6.00 8.26 -14.13
CA VAL A 105 -5.38 7.63 -12.94
C VAL A 105 -4.82 6.25 -13.27
N LEU A 106 -5.51 5.46 -14.09
CA LEU A 106 -5.07 4.14 -14.53
C LEU A 106 -3.82 4.21 -15.42
N ASP A 107 -3.81 5.12 -16.39
CA ASP A 107 -2.71 5.33 -17.34
C ASP A 107 -1.40 5.71 -16.64
N HIS A 108 -1.52 6.56 -15.62
CA HIS A 108 -0.38 7.06 -14.84
C HIS A 108 -0.09 6.21 -13.58
N LEU A 109 -0.83 5.11 -13.35
CA LEU A 109 -0.72 4.29 -12.14
C LEU A 109 0.71 3.82 -11.83
N PRO A 110 1.52 3.35 -12.81
CA PRO A 110 2.93 3.00 -12.58
C PRO A 110 3.75 4.13 -11.93
N ALA A 111 3.61 5.37 -12.41
CA ALA A 111 4.31 6.53 -11.86
C ALA A 111 3.70 6.99 -10.53
N ILE A 112 2.37 6.91 -10.38
CA ILE A 112 1.65 7.21 -9.12
C ILE A 112 2.18 6.37 -7.96
N LEU A 113 2.57 5.10 -8.18
CA LEU A 113 3.12 4.24 -7.13
C LEU A 113 4.37 4.83 -6.45
N ALA A 114 5.15 5.64 -7.16
CA ALA A 114 6.26 6.35 -6.52
C ALA A 114 5.74 7.28 -5.41
N PHE A 115 4.54 7.86 -5.54
CA PHE A 115 3.94 8.73 -4.52
C PHE A 115 3.17 7.95 -3.45
N THR A 116 2.36 6.97 -3.86
CA THR A 116 1.38 6.30 -3.00
C THR A 116 1.92 5.02 -2.34
N ALA A 117 3.01 4.47 -2.85
CA ALA A 117 3.71 3.29 -2.36
C ALA A 117 5.24 3.53 -2.27
N PRO A 118 5.72 4.54 -1.50
CA PRO A 118 7.10 5.05 -1.61
C PRO A 118 8.12 4.27 -0.76
N HIS A 119 7.80 3.06 -0.28
CA HIS A 119 8.69 2.26 0.55
C HIS A 119 8.93 0.87 -0.08
N PRO A 120 10.12 0.25 0.08
CA PRO A 120 10.34 -1.09 -0.48
C PRO A 120 9.29 -2.13 -0.05
N THR A 121 8.91 -2.13 1.23
CA THR A 121 7.86 -3.02 1.75
C THR A 121 6.45 -2.72 1.21
N SER A 122 6.25 -1.58 0.55
CA SER A 122 4.98 -1.26 -0.11
C SER A 122 4.66 -2.27 -1.21
N TYR A 123 5.68 -2.69 -1.97
CA TYR A 123 5.57 -3.62 -3.09
C TYR A 123 5.32 -5.05 -2.61
N GLU A 124 5.92 -5.42 -1.47
CA GLU A 124 5.60 -6.67 -0.77
C GLU A 124 4.13 -6.75 -0.34
N ARG A 125 3.52 -5.61 0.04
CA ARG A 125 2.08 -5.54 0.30
C ARG A 125 1.28 -5.61 -0.99
N LEU A 126 1.60 -4.77 -1.98
CA LEU A 126 0.82 -4.65 -3.24
C LEU A 126 0.61 -6.00 -3.92
N TYR A 127 1.62 -6.86 -3.83
CA TYR A 127 1.62 -8.18 -4.49
C TYR A 127 1.43 -9.35 -3.53
N SER A 128 1.17 -9.08 -2.24
CA SER A 128 0.85 -10.16 -1.31
C SER A 128 -0.48 -10.81 -1.69
N LYS A 129 -0.44 -12.10 -2.03
CA LYS A 129 -1.62 -12.90 -2.38
C LYS A 129 -2.38 -12.39 -3.62
N ASP A 130 -1.68 -11.71 -4.53
CA ASP A 130 -2.28 -11.08 -5.71
C ASP A 130 -2.78 -12.14 -6.72
N TRP A 131 -4.10 -12.18 -6.91
CA TRP A 131 -4.77 -13.12 -7.80
C TRP A 131 -4.70 -12.70 -9.27
N ASN A 132 -4.52 -11.39 -9.53
CA ASN A 132 -4.61 -10.80 -10.88
C ASN A 132 -3.25 -10.39 -11.44
N GLY A 133 -2.16 -10.69 -10.72
CA GLY A 133 -0.81 -10.38 -11.14
C GLY A 133 -0.48 -8.88 -11.10
N ARG A 134 0.70 -8.54 -11.65
CA ARG A 134 1.29 -7.20 -11.56
C ARG A 134 0.97 -6.37 -12.79
N VAL A 135 -0.32 -6.14 -13.03
CA VAL A 135 -0.80 -5.45 -14.24
C VAL A 135 -1.58 -4.18 -13.91
N VAL A 136 -1.52 -3.22 -14.82
CA VAL A 136 -2.34 -2.01 -14.79
C VAL A 136 -3.75 -2.40 -15.19
N SER A 137 -4.63 -2.53 -14.21
CA SER A 137 -6.02 -2.90 -14.42
C SER A 137 -6.95 -2.28 -13.38
N TRP A 138 -8.22 -2.22 -13.73
CA TRP A 138 -9.30 -1.89 -12.80
C TRP A 138 -10.40 -2.94 -12.88
N GLN A 139 -11.20 -3.04 -11.81
CA GLN A 139 -12.31 -3.98 -11.74
C GLN A 139 -13.53 -3.33 -11.10
N LYS A 140 -14.71 -3.79 -11.47
CA LYS A 140 -15.96 -3.34 -10.85
C LYS A 140 -16.12 -4.01 -9.48
N GLU A 141 -16.28 -3.21 -8.43
CA GLU A 141 -16.66 -3.67 -7.08
C GLU A 141 -15.76 -4.80 -6.51
N ASN A 142 -14.45 -4.67 -6.69
CA ASN A 142 -13.46 -5.60 -6.14
C ASN A 142 -12.38 -4.86 -5.32
N ASN A 143 -12.43 -5.05 -4.01
CA ASN A 143 -11.51 -4.44 -3.05
C ASN A 143 -10.05 -4.91 -3.20
N TYR A 144 -9.79 -5.96 -3.99
CA TYR A 144 -8.44 -6.48 -4.26
C TYR A 144 -7.81 -5.94 -5.55
N ALA A 145 -8.59 -5.23 -6.39
CA ALA A 145 -8.06 -4.59 -7.58
C ALA A 145 -7.19 -3.38 -7.23
N LYS A 146 -6.28 -2.98 -8.13
CA LYS A 146 -5.41 -1.81 -7.91
C LYS A 146 -6.17 -0.50 -8.07
N ILE A 147 -7.24 -0.52 -8.86
CA ILE A 147 -8.30 0.49 -8.94
C ILE A 147 -9.64 -0.25 -8.98
N SER A 148 -10.63 0.20 -8.22
CA SER A 148 -11.97 -0.39 -8.29
C SER A 148 -13.08 0.63 -8.11
N THR A 149 -14.21 0.41 -8.75
CA THR A 149 -15.41 1.24 -8.55
C THR A 149 -16.20 0.80 -7.32
N CYS A 150 -16.83 1.76 -6.65
CA CYS A 150 -17.71 1.49 -5.51
C CYS A 150 -19.05 2.19 -5.69
N ARG A 151 -20.12 1.44 -5.38
CA ARG A 151 -21.49 1.96 -5.40
C ARG A 151 -21.76 2.84 -4.19
N LEU A 152 -22.69 3.76 -4.35
CA LEU A 152 -23.30 4.43 -3.21
C LEU A 152 -24.18 3.43 -2.43
N PRO A 153 -24.16 3.45 -1.09
CA PRO A 153 -25.07 2.63 -0.30
C PRO A 153 -26.53 2.83 -0.72
N GLY A 154 -27.22 1.73 -1.05
CA GLY A 154 -28.63 1.77 -1.45
C GLY A 154 -28.91 2.27 -2.87
N ALA A 155 -27.89 2.43 -3.72
CA ALA A 155 -28.09 2.84 -5.12
C ALA A 155 -27.28 1.99 -6.09
N ASP A 156 -27.85 1.71 -7.28
CA ASP A 156 -27.19 0.96 -8.36
C ASP A 156 -26.29 1.84 -9.24
N VAL A 157 -25.63 2.83 -8.63
CA VAL A 157 -24.77 3.79 -9.33
C VAL A 157 -23.41 3.91 -8.65
N VAL A 158 -22.36 4.02 -9.46
CA VAL A 158 -21.00 4.24 -8.97
C VAL A 158 -20.91 5.67 -8.44
N GLY A 159 -20.55 5.80 -7.17
CA GLY A 159 -20.37 7.11 -6.53
C GLY A 159 -18.93 7.58 -6.50
N HIS A 160 -17.99 6.65 -6.56
CA HIS A 160 -16.57 6.89 -6.41
C HIS A 160 -15.78 5.68 -6.90
N PHE A 161 -14.48 5.86 -7.09
CA PHE A 161 -13.56 4.74 -7.20
C PHE A 161 -12.64 4.70 -5.97
N VAL A 162 -11.95 3.58 -5.80
CA VAL A 162 -10.98 3.33 -4.77
C VAL A 162 -9.64 3.08 -5.43
N CYS A 163 -8.59 3.67 -4.86
CA CYS A 163 -7.21 3.32 -5.14
C CYS A 163 -6.64 2.55 -3.93
N PRO A 164 -6.71 1.21 -3.92
CA PRO A 164 -6.08 0.40 -2.87
C PRO A 164 -4.56 0.44 -2.90
N ALA A 165 -3.97 0.87 -4.03
CA ALA A 165 -2.54 1.04 -4.24
C ALA A 165 -1.96 2.29 -3.52
N PHE A 166 -2.35 2.46 -2.25
CA PHE A 166 -1.93 3.53 -1.38
C PHE A 166 -1.65 2.96 0.01
N ASP A 167 -0.53 3.34 0.61
CA ASP A 167 -0.16 2.91 1.95
C ASP A 167 0.30 4.07 2.84
N ALA A 168 0.54 3.75 4.10
CA ALA A 168 0.82 4.76 5.10
C ALA A 168 2.27 5.28 5.11
N CYS A 169 3.15 4.74 4.26
CA CYS A 169 4.45 5.36 4.00
C CYS A 169 4.35 6.53 3.01
N ALA A 170 3.23 6.66 2.28
CA ALA A 170 2.95 7.82 1.46
C ALA A 170 2.79 9.09 2.29
N ASN A 171 3.32 10.20 1.77
CA ASN A 171 2.88 11.51 2.18
C ASN A 171 1.48 11.75 1.58
N PRO A 172 0.42 11.90 2.39
CA PRO A 172 -0.93 11.97 1.88
C PRO A 172 -1.17 13.15 0.94
N TYR A 173 -0.50 14.28 1.17
CA TYR A 173 -0.58 15.42 0.27
C TYR A 173 -0.04 15.09 -1.13
N LEU A 174 1.15 14.49 -1.18
CA LEU A 174 1.79 14.16 -2.45
C LEU A 174 1.06 13.03 -3.18
N GLY A 175 0.57 12.03 -2.45
CA GLY A 175 -0.20 10.92 -3.03
C GLY A 175 -1.55 11.36 -3.57
N LEU A 176 -2.27 12.24 -2.86
CA LEU A 176 -3.52 12.80 -3.37
C LEU A 176 -3.27 13.74 -4.55
N ALA A 177 -2.22 14.56 -4.49
CA ALA A 177 -1.83 15.45 -5.59
C ALA A 177 -1.47 14.66 -6.86
N SER A 178 -0.77 13.52 -6.74
CA SER A 178 -0.44 12.69 -7.91
C SER A 178 -1.69 12.08 -8.54
N ILE A 179 -2.64 11.59 -7.72
CA ILE A 179 -3.90 11.04 -8.24
C ILE A 179 -4.74 12.12 -8.92
N LEU A 180 -4.86 13.31 -8.30
CA LEU A 180 -5.57 14.44 -8.90
C LEU A 180 -4.92 14.88 -10.21
N THR A 181 -3.59 14.96 -10.26
CA THR A 181 -2.84 15.35 -11.45
C THR A 181 -3.11 14.39 -12.61
N ALA A 182 -3.01 13.08 -12.36
CA ALA A 182 -3.31 12.05 -13.35
C ALA A 182 -4.77 12.06 -13.81
N GLY A 183 -5.72 12.23 -12.89
CA GLY A 183 -7.13 12.28 -13.26
C GLY A 183 -7.49 13.56 -14.04
N ILE A 184 -6.86 14.70 -13.74
CA ILE A 184 -7.01 15.93 -14.53
C ILE A 184 -6.48 15.74 -15.95
N ASP A 185 -5.37 15.01 -16.13
CA ASP A 185 -4.85 14.69 -17.46
C ASP A 185 -5.84 13.84 -18.26
N GLY A 186 -6.43 12.80 -17.66
CA GLY A 186 -7.47 12.01 -18.29
C GLY A 186 -8.70 12.85 -18.69
N LEU A 187 -9.11 13.81 -17.86
CA LEU A 187 -10.17 14.76 -18.20
C LEU A 187 -9.78 15.67 -19.38
N ARG A 188 -8.53 16.13 -19.46
CA ARG A 188 -8.04 16.98 -20.57
C ARG A 188 -7.99 16.24 -21.90
N LYS A 189 -7.72 14.94 -21.86
CA LYS A 189 -7.65 14.06 -23.04
C LYS A 189 -9.00 13.48 -23.46
N ASP A 190 -10.06 13.71 -22.67
CA ASP A 190 -11.35 13.04 -22.81
C ASP A 190 -11.18 11.50 -22.90
N SER A 191 -10.29 10.96 -22.06
CA SER A 191 -9.89 9.56 -22.14
C SER A 191 -11.07 8.62 -21.92
N SER A 192 -11.17 7.57 -22.74
CA SER A 192 -12.08 6.47 -22.46
C SER A 192 -11.47 5.50 -21.46
N LEU A 193 -12.29 4.96 -20.57
CA LEU A 193 -11.87 3.94 -19.63
C LEU A 193 -11.82 2.58 -20.36
N PRO A 194 -10.72 1.80 -20.27
CA PRO A 194 -10.66 0.49 -20.89
C PRO A 194 -11.65 -0.48 -20.21
N ALA A 195 -11.93 -1.62 -20.85
CA ALA A 195 -12.78 -2.64 -20.26
C ALA A 195 -12.21 -3.13 -18.91
N PRO A 196 -13.06 -3.36 -17.89
CA PRO A 196 -12.62 -3.88 -16.62
C PRO A 196 -12.14 -5.32 -16.78
N VAL A 197 -11.14 -5.69 -15.98
CA VAL A 197 -10.72 -7.09 -15.87
C VAL A 197 -11.75 -7.85 -15.04
N ASP A 198 -12.18 -9.01 -15.53
CA ASP A 198 -13.12 -9.86 -14.79
C ASP A 198 -12.50 -10.36 -13.47
N ARG A 199 -13.28 -10.28 -12.40
CA ARG A 199 -12.91 -10.67 -11.03
C ARG A 199 -12.42 -12.11 -10.94
N GLU A 200 -13.02 -13.00 -11.73
CA GLU A 200 -12.74 -14.44 -11.68
C GLU A 200 -11.67 -14.87 -12.70
N SER A 201 -11.36 -13.99 -13.66
CA SER A 201 -10.39 -14.28 -14.71
C SER A 201 -8.96 -14.25 -14.19
N ARG A 202 -8.18 -15.28 -14.53
CA ARG A 202 -6.73 -15.18 -14.43
C ARG A 202 -6.23 -14.31 -15.58
N VAL A 203 -5.61 -13.19 -15.24
CA VAL A 203 -5.03 -12.30 -16.23
C VAL A 203 -3.79 -12.95 -16.85
N ASN A 204 -3.78 -13.07 -18.17
CA ASN A 204 -2.54 -13.27 -18.90
C ASN A 204 -1.76 -11.97 -18.89
N GLN A 205 -0.65 -11.93 -18.14
CA GLN A 205 0.09 -10.69 -17.90
C GLN A 205 0.73 -10.10 -19.15
N GLU A 206 0.87 -10.88 -20.23
CA GLU A 206 1.42 -10.42 -21.50
C GLU A 206 0.47 -9.48 -22.25
N ASP A 207 -0.83 -9.56 -21.97
CA ASP A 207 -1.86 -8.76 -22.65
C ASP A 207 -2.05 -7.37 -22.01
N TYR A 208 -1.36 -7.08 -20.90
CA TYR A 208 -1.55 -5.87 -20.11
C TYR A 208 -0.24 -5.19 -19.79
N ARG A 209 -0.28 -3.85 -19.68
CA ARG A 209 0.85 -3.09 -19.16
C ARG A 209 1.18 -3.54 -17.74
N ARG A 210 2.46 -3.80 -17.46
CA ARG A 210 2.90 -4.21 -16.12
C ARG A 210 2.96 -3.04 -15.15
N LEU A 211 2.67 -3.33 -13.88
CA LEU A 211 2.96 -2.45 -12.75
C LEU A 211 4.41 -2.64 -12.27
N PRO A 212 5.03 -1.58 -11.74
CA PRO A 212 6.35 -1.63 -11.11
C PRO A 212 6.52 -2.75 -10.08
N ASP A 213 7.53 -3.60 -10.23
CA ASP A 213 7.79 -4.72 -9.32
C ASP A 213 8.37 -4.25 -7.97
N CYS A 214 9.11 -3.14 -7.99
CA CYS A 214 9.72 -2.56 -6.81
C CYS A 214 9.73 -1.02 -6.84
N LEU A 215 10.23 -0.42 -5.75
CA LEU A 215 10.35 1.04 -5.64
C LEU A 215 11.21 1.64 -6.76
N THR A 216 12.28 0.95 -7.17
CA THR A 216 13.14 1.42 -8.26
C THR A 216 12.39 1.48 -9.58
N ASP A 217 11.55 0.49 -9.88
CA ASP A 217 10.77 0.46 -11.13
C ASP A 217 9.73 1.58 -11.15
N SER A 218 9.12 1.91 -10.01
CA SER A 218 8.18 3.02 -9.93
C SER A 218 8.87 4.38 -10.13
N LEU A 219 10.14 4.49 -9.73
CA LEU A 219 10.94 5.70 -9.96
C LEU A 219 11.35 5.83 -11.42
N ASN A 220 11.55 4.71 -12.13
CA ASN A 220 11.79 4.71 -13.57
C ASN A 220 10.51 5.08 -14.32
N ALA A 221 9.37 4.48 -13.94
CA ALA A 221 8.07 4.85 -14.49
C ALA A 221 7.75 6.35 -14.28
N LEU A 222 8.03 6.89 -13.09
CA LEU A 222 7.90 8.33 -12.81
C LEU A 222 8.84 9.19 -13.66
N GLU A 223 10.00 8.67 -14.06
CA GLU A 223 10.94 9.43 -14.88
C GLU A 223 10.50 9.54 -16.34
N GLU A 224 9.93 8.45 -16.86
CA GLU A 224 9.37 8.33 -18.20
C GLU A 224 8.06 9.13 -18.34
N ASP A 225 7.34 9.31 -17.25
CA ASP A 225 6.07 10.03 -17.20
C ASP A 225 6.27 11.53 -16.98
N THR A 226 6.23 12.32 -18.06
CA THR A 226 6.49 13.76 -18.02
C THR A 226 5.39 14.56 -17.33
N LEU A 227 4.17 14.01 -17.18
CA LEU A 227 3.02 14.72 -16.64
C LEU A 227 3.32 15.34 -15.27
N PHE A 228 3.96 14.58 -14.39
CA PHE A 228 4.23 15.05 -13.02
C PHE A 228 5.32 16.12 -12.98
N LYS A 229 6.29 16.09 -13.91
CA LYS A 229 7.27 17.17 -14.05
C LYS A 229 6.58 18.46 -14.50
N ASP A 230 5.69 18.35 -15.48
CA ASP A 230 4.99 19.50 -16.07
C ASP A 230 3.97 20.13 -15.10
N MET A 231 3.23 19.30 -14.36
CA MET A 231 2.13 19.75 -13.51
C MET A 231 2.53 20.03 -12.05
N MET A 232 3.51 19.31 -11.51
CA MET A 232 3.93 19.44 -10.11
C MET A 232 5.32 20.08 -9.94
N GLY A 233 6.05 20.27 -11.04
CA GLY A 233 7.34 20.95 -11.09
C GLY A 233 8.54 20.01 -10.98
N GLU A 234 9.54 20.28 -11.82
CA GLU A 234 10.77 19.48 -11.93
C GLU A 234 11.55 19.36 -10.60
N ASN A 235 11.71 20.47 -9.87
CA ASN A 235 12.43 20.47 -8.59
C ASN A 235 11.81 19.50 -7.58
N LEU A 236 10.47 19.43 -7.52
CA LEU A 236 9.78 18.49 -6.64
C LEU A 236 10.05 17.05 -7.07
N MET A 237 10.03 16.76 -8.38
CA MET A 237 10.33 15.42 -8.91
C MET A 237 11.77 14.99 -8.58
N VAL A 238 12.74 15.89 -8.72
CA VAL A 238 14.14 15.65 -8.35
C VAL A 238 14.26 15.29 -6.87
N CYS A 239 13.67 16.09 -5.97
CA CYS A 239 13.68 15.81 -4.53
C CYS A 239 13.01 14.47 -4.20
N ILE A 240 11.86 14.20 -4.81
CA ILE A 240 11.09 12.97 -4.62
C ILE A 240 11.92 11.73 -4.97
N LYS A 241 12.58 11.75 -6.14
CA LYS A 241 13.45 10.67 -6.59
C LYS A 241 14.66 10.51 -5.67
N ALA A 242 15.34 11.60 -5.32
CA ALA A 242 16.53 11.56 -4.48
C ALA A 242 16.24 10.94 -3.10
N ILE A 243 15.18 11.39 -2.42
CA ILE A 243 14.78 10.87 -1.11
C ILE A 243 14.45 9.38 -1.18
N ARG A 244 13.76 8.93 -2.23
CA ARG A 244 13.37 7.52 -2.39
C ARG A 244 14.56 6.62 -2.72
N LYS A 245 15.51 7.08 -3.53
CA LYS A 245 16.77 6.35 -3.79
C LYS A 245 17.58 6.18 -2.51
N VAL A 246 17.71 7.24 -1.71
CA VAL A 246 18.39 7.16 -0.40
C VAL A 246 17.65 6.21 0.53
N ARG A 247 16.31 6.28 0.58
CA ARG A 247 15.49 5.35 1.37
C ARG A 247 15.70 3.90 0.97
N PHE A 248 15.69 3.59 -0.32
CA PHE A 248 15.96 2.23 -0.81
C PHE A 248 17.34 1.75 -0.36
N LYS A 249 18.38 2.59 -0.52
CA LYS A 249 19.75 2.26 -0.11
C LYS A 249 19.86 2.01 1.39
N LEU A 250 19.24 2.86 2.22
CA LEU A 250 19.25 2.70 3.67
C LEU A 250 18.47 1.44 4.11
N TRP A 251 17.30 1.21 3.51
CA TRP A 251 16.52 0.01 3.77
C TRP A 251 17.30 -1.25 3.41
N PHE A 252 17.94 -1.28 2.23
CA PHE A 252 18.77 -2.39 1.80
C PHE A 252 19.92 -2.66 2.78
N LEU A 253 20.63 -1.61 3.22
CA LEU A 253 21.73 -1.73 4.21
C LEU A 253 21.26 -2.22 5.58
N GLN A 254 20.10 -1.78 6.05
CA GLN A 254 19.52 -2.29 7.30
C GLN A 254 19.06 -3.73 7.14
N TYR A 255 18.42 -4.06 6.02
CA TYR A 255 17.91 -5.38 5.74
C TYR A 255 19.04 -6.41 5.66
N THR A 256 20.13 -6.11 4.95
CA THR A 256 21.30 -6.99 4.88
C THR A 256 21.97 -7.16 6.23
N ARG A 257 22.15 -6.09 7.03
CA ARG A 257 22.69 -6.20 8.39
C ARG A 257 21.82 -7.05 9.31
N CYS A 258 20.49 -6.92 9.22
CA CYS A 258 19.57 -7.75 9.98
C CYS A 258 19.65 -9.22 9.56
N ILE A 259 19.77 -9.51 8.26
CA ILE A 259 19.96 -10.89 7.77
C ILE A 259 21.29 -11.45 8.26
N GLU A 260 22.39 -10.71 8.16
CA GLU A 260 23.69 -11.11 8.69
C GLU A 260 23.61 -11.38 10.20
N PHE A 261 22.99 -10.48 10.96
CA PHE A 261 22.79 -10.66 12.39
C PHE A 261 21.94 -11.90 12.71
N LEU A 262 20.84 -12.13 11.99
CA LEU A 262 19.99 -13.31 12.17
C LEU A 262 20.70 -14.60 11.77
N PHE A 263 21.54 -14.57 10.72
CA PHE A 263 22.38 -15.68 10.30
C PHE A 263 23.43 -16.00 11.36
N LEU A 264 24.12 -14.98 11.89
CA LEU A 264 25.08 -15.12 12.99
C LEU A 264 24.40 -15.63 14.27
N LEU A 265 23.22 -15.12 14.62
CA LEU A 265 22.45 -15.55 15.79
C LEU A 265 22.00 -17.01 15.65
N LYS A 266 21.51 -17.42 14.48
CA LYS A 266 21.16 -18.83 14.20
C LYS A 266 22.39 -19.74 14.33
N ASN A 267 23.51 -19.37 13.75
CA ASN A 267 24.76 -20.14 13.84
C ASN A 267 25.26 -20.23 15.28
N TRP A 268 25.20 -19.13 16.05
CA TRP A 268 25.56 -19.12 17.46
C TRP A 268 24.63 -20.01 18.31
N LEU A 269 23.32 -19.98 18.07
CA LEU A 269 22.36 -20.86 18.74
C LEU A 269 22.59 -22.34 18.41
N LEU A 270 22.93 -22.65 17.16
CA LEU A 270 23.30 -24.00 16.73
C LEU A 270 24.61 -24.47 17.41
N GLN A 271 25.63 -23.62 17.46
CA GLN A 271 26.87 -23.91 18.18
C GLN A 271 26.62 -24.16 19.68
N LYS A 272 25.80 -23.33 20.34
CA LYS A 272 25.43 -23.56 21.74
C LYS A 272 24.69 -24.88 21.97
N ARG A 273 23.79 -25.26 21.07
CA ARG A 273 23.11 -26.58 21.14
C ARG A 273 24.10 -27.73 20.96
N PHE A 274 25.05 -27.61 20.04
CA PHE A 274 26.09 -28.61 19.80
C PHE A 274 27.03 -28.77 21.00
N ILE A 275 27.48 -27.67 21.62
CA ILE A 275 28.30 -27.70 22.84
C ILE A 275 27.54 -28.37 23.99
N ARG A 276 26.28 -27.95 24.23
CA ARG A 276 25.46 -28.53 25.29
C ARG A 276 25.19 -30.03 25.07
N TYR A 277 25.01 -30.47 23.82
CA TYR A 277 24.89 -31.89 23.47
C TYR A 277 26.17 -32.68 23.80
N ASN A 278 27.34 -32.14 23.46
CA ASN A 278 28.62 -32.80 23.74
C ASN A 278 28.96 -32.82 25.24
N GLU A 279 28.62 -31.78 26.01
CA GLU A 279 28.74 -31.79 27.47
C GLU A 279 27.89 -32.89 28.10
N ILE A 280 26.63 -33.03 27.67
CA ILE A 280 25.75 -34.12 28.15
C ILE A 280 26.33 -35.49 27.79
N ARG A 281 26.83 -35.65 26.56
CA ARG A 281 27.44 -36.91 26.10
C ARG A 281 28.73 -37.26 26.85
N MET A 282 29.58 -36.27 27.12
CA MET A 282 30.82 -36.45 27.91
C MET A 282 30.50 -36.80 29.36
N ASN A 283 29.54 -36.13 29.99
CA ASN A 283 29.12 -36.46 31.35
C ASN A 283 28.53 -37.88 31.43
N TRP A 284 27.74 -38.29 30.44
CA TRP A 284 27.24 -39.66 30.36
C TRP A 284 28.36 -40.70 30.19
N LEU A 285 29.34 -40.44 29.32
CA LEU A 285 30.52 -41.29 29.16
C LEU A 285 31.35 -41.39 30.44
N ILE A 286 31.57 -40.27 31.13
CA ILE A 286 32.30 -40.24 32.40
C ILE A 286 31.55 -41.05 33.47
N SER A 287 30.24 -40.86 33.61
CA SER A 287 29.43 -41.64 34.56
C SER A 287 29.35 -43.13 34.21
N SER A 288 29.31 -43.46 32.92
CA SER A 288 29.36 -44.85 32.42
C SER A 288 30.68 -45.52 32.79
N LEU A 289 31.81 -44.85 32.56
CA LEU A 289 33.14 -45.37 32.87
C LEU A 289 33.36 -45.54 34.38
N TYR A 290 32.83 -44.61 35.20
CA TYR A 290 32.89 -44.69 36.65
C TYR A 290 32.13 -45.90 37.18
N ASN A 291 30.91 -46.13 36.69
CA ASN A 291 30.08 -47.27 37.10
C ASN A 291 30.64 -48.63 36.66
N SER A 292 31.33 -48.71 35.52
CA SER A 292 32.00 -49.94 35.08
C SER A 292 33.30 -50.28 35.84
N SER A 293 33.86 -49.33 36.60
CA SER A 293 35.05 -49.55 37.44
C SER A 293 34.75 -49.97 38.88
N MET A 294 33.47 -50.04 39.25
CA MET A 294 32.96 -50.44 40.57
C MET A 294 32.29 -51.84 40.57
N GLN A 295 32.50 -52.63 39.52
CA GLN A 295 32.19 -54.07 39.45
C GLN A 295 33.48 -54.86 39.31
#